data_AF-A0A848UVN1-F1
#
_entry.id   AF-A0A848UVN1-F1
#
_cell.length_a   1.000
_cell.length_b   1.000
_cell.length_c   1.000
_cell.angle_alpha   90.00
_cell.angle_beta   90.00
_cell.angle_gamma   90.00
#
_symmetry.space_group_name_H-M   'P 1'
#
loop_
_entity.id
_entity.type
_entity.pdbx_description
1 polymer ?
#
loop_
_entity_poly.entity_id
_entity_poly.type
_entity_poly.pdbx_seq_one_letter_code
_entity_poly.pdbx_strand_id
1 'polypeptide(L)'
;IEEYDRYNQDLIAAANERLDGLSYDTEKAKKSFRDISAGKEKLSESNTLTTEKLKRENQAFLSEKEREASNQRYDKRKELFDKDHGQKKHVDDYILPEGAEDLPEGISENSYQLNEGRMTVIERTVKIGNRVQHYRKVISKTGTYYFKNDRSITEQIWKSETQNIGD
;
A
#
# COMPACT_ATOMS: atom_id res chain seq x y z
N ILE A 1 20.77 -68.78 70.61
CA ILE A 1 19.65 -67.81 70.66
C ILE A 1 20.21 -66.40 70.50
N GLU A 2 21.18 -65.97 71.32
CA GLU A 2 21.79 -64.62 71.21
C GLU A 2 22.47 -64.26 69.86
N GLU A 3 23.04 -65.21 69.13
CA GLU A 3 23.71 -64.94 67.85
C GLU A 3 22.71 -64.69 66.71
N TYR A 4 21.56 -65.37 66.75
CA TYR A 4 20.48 -65.22 65.78
C TYR A 4 19.76 -63.87 65.96
N ASP A 5 19.60 -63.43 67.20
CA ASP A 5 19.00 -62.12 67.52
C ASP A 5 19.90 -60.96 67.08
N ARG A 6 21.23 -61.09 67.24
CA ARG A 6 22.20 -60.09 66.72
C ARG A 6 22.19 -60.01 65.21
N TYR A 7 22.19 -61.15 64.52
CA TYR A 7 22.11 -61.19 63.05
C TYR A 7 20.83 -60.53 62.53
N ASN A 8 19.68 -60.77 63.18
CA ASN A 8 18.43 -60.10 62.81
C ASN A 8 18.46 -58.60 63.10
N GLN A 9 19.07 -58.17 64.21
CA GLN A 9 19.24 -56.75 64.52
C GLN A 9 20.13 -56.05 63.48
N ASP A 10 21.23 -56.67 63.06
CA ASP A 10 22.13 -56.13 62.04
C ASP A 10 21.45 -56.05 60.66
N LEU A 11 20.64 -57.05 60.30
CA LEU A 11 19.85 -57.03 59.07
C LEU A 11 18.80 -55.90 59.08
N ILE A 12 18.12 -55.69 60.21
CA ILE A 12 17.14 -54.61 60.37
C ILE A 12 17.85 -53.26 60.32
N ALA A 13 19.01 -53.11 60.97
CA ALA A 13 19.82 -51.89 60.93
C ALA A 13 20.28 -51.57 59.50
N ALA A 14 20.82 -52.55 58.76
CA ALA A 14 21.25 -52.37 57.38
C ALA A 14 20.06 -52.06 56.43
N ALA A 15 18.89 -52.63 56.69
CA ALA A 15 17.68 -52.31 55.94
C ALA A 15 17.20 -50.87 56.21
N ASN A 16 17.25 -50.43 57.47
CA ASN A 16 16.89 -49.05 57.85
C ASN A 16 17.87 -48.03 57.25
N GLU A 17 19.18 -48.29 57.28
CA GLU A 17 20.17 -47.41 56.65
C GLU A 17 19.96 -47.27 55.13
N ARG A 18 19.59 -48.37 54.46
CA ARG A 18 19.25 -48.33 53.03
C ARG A 18 17.97 -47.55 52.77
N LEU A 19 16.95 -47.72 53.62
CA LEU A 19 15.70 -46.96 53.52
C LEU A 19 15.94 -45.47 53.75
N ASP A 20 16.78 -45.10 54.72
CA ASP A 20 17.17 -43.72 55.00
C ASP A 20 17.96 -43.12 53.83
N GLY A 21 18.90 -43.87 53.25
CA GLY A 21 19.64 -43.46 52.06
C GLY A 21 18.73 -43.23 50.84
N LEU A 22 17.81 -44.16 50.57
CA LEU A 22 16.82 -44.02 49.49
C LEU A 22 15.84 -42.86 49.74
N SER A 23 15.41 -42.67 50.99
CA SER A 23 14.56 -41.55 51.39
C SER A 23 15.28 -40.22 51.15
N TYR A 24 16.55 -40.13 51.55
CA TYR A 24 17.36 -38.95 51.32
C TYR A 24 17.55 -38.64 49.83
N ASP A 25 17.86 -39.65 49.01
CA ASP A 25 18.04 -39.47 47.57
C ASP A 25 16.73 -39.06 46.87
N THR A 26 15.61 -39.65 47.27
CA THR A 26 14.28 -39.28 46.73
C THR A 26 13.88 -37.85 47.13
N GLU A 27 14.14 -37.42 48.37
CA GLU A 27 13.88 -36.05 48.80
C GLU A 27 14.80 -35.05 48.08
N LYS A 28 16.08 -35.40 47.88
CA LYS A 28 17.01 -34.58 47.09
C LYS A 28 16.54 -34.44 45.63
N ALA A 29 16.10 -35.53 45.01
CA ALA A 29 15.55 -35.50 43.67
C ALA A 29 14.29 -34.61 43.61
N LYS A 30 13.33 -34.80 44.52
CA LYS A 30 12.11 -33.96 44.61
C LYS A 30 12.44 -32.48 44.75
N LYS A 31 13.43 -32.12 45.58
CA LYS A 31 13.88 -30.73 45.74
C LYS A 31 14.40 -30.16 44.42
N SER A 32 15.29 -30.88 43.72
CA SER A 32 15.81 -30.45 42.43
C SER A 32 14.71 -30.25 41.37
N PHE A 33 13.73 -31.15 41.31
CA PHE A 33 12.58 -31.01 40.40
C PHE A 33 11.72 -29.79 40.73
N ARG A 34 11.48 -29.51 42.02
CA ARG A 34 10.76 -28.31 42.47
C ARG A 34 11.51 -27.04 42.08
N ASP A 35 12.82 -26.98 42.29
CA ASP A 35 13.64 -25.82 41.97
C ASP A 35 13.64 -25.54 40.45
N ILE A 36 13.77 -26.59 39.62
CA ILE A 36 13.66 -26.48 38.16
C ILE A 36 12.26 -26.02 37.74
N SER A 37 11.21 -26.58 38.35
CA SER A 37 9.82 -26.20 38.06
C SER A 37 9.55 -24.74 38.40
N ALA A 38 9.96 -24.29 39.58
CA ALA A 38 9.82 -22.90 40.02
C ALA A 38 10.62 -21.94 39.11
N GLY A 39 11.80 -22.35 38.63
CA GLY A 39 12.56 -21.58 37.65
C GLY A 39 11.84 -21.47 36.29
N LYS A 40 11.23 -22.56 35.81
CA LYS A 40 10.44 -22.56 34.57
C LYS A 40 9.19 -21.70 34.67
N GLU A 41 8.50 -21.74 35.80
CA GLU A 41 7.30 -20.93 36.06
C GLU A 41 7.63 -19.44 36.00
N LYS A 42 8.67 -19.00 36.71
CA LYS A 42 9.16 -17.60 36.67
C LYS A 42 9.56 -17.17 35.25
N LEU A 43 10.23 -18.03 34.50
CA LEU A 43 10.60 -17.73 33.11
C LEU A 43 9.35 -17.58 32.24
N SER A 44 8.36 -18.47 32.41
CA SER A 44 7.10 -18.40 31.68
C SER A 44 6.34 -17.12 32.00
N GLU A 45 6.26 -16.73 33.27
CA GLU A 45 5.63 -15.48 33.70
C GLU A 45 6.35 -14.26 33.12
N SER A 46 7.68 -14.25 33.15
CA SER A 46 8.46 -13.17 32.53
C SER A 46 8.18 -13.09 31.03
N ASN A 47 8.15 -14.22 30.32
CA ASN A 47 7.91 -14.27 28.89
C ASN A 47 6.48 -13.82 28.53
N THR A 48 5.48 -14.19 29.31
CA THR A 48 4.10 -13.74 29.08
C THR A 48 3.99 -12.23 29.30
N LEU A 49 4.61 -11.69 30.36
CA LEU A 49 4.65 -10.26 30.61
C LEU A 49 5.34 -9.48 29.49
N THR A 50 6.47 -9.95 28.99
CA THR A 50 7.16 -9.30 27.87
C THR A 50 6.34 -9.36 26.59
N THR A 51 5.68 -10.50 26.33
CA THR A 51 4.84 -10.68 25.15
C THR A 51 3.63 -9.75 25.20
N GLU A 52 2.95 -9.65 26.34
CA GLU A 52 1.82 -8.75 26.53
C GLU A 52 2.24 -7.28 26.43
N LYS A 53 3.42 -6.93 26.94
CA LYS A 53 3.98 -5.58 26.78
C LYS A 53 4.20 -5.24 25.31
N LEU A 54 4.89 -6.11 24.56
CA LEU A 54 5.14 -5.92 23.13
C LEU A 54 3.84 -5.84 22.33
N LYS A 55 2.84 -6.66 22.67
CA LYS A 55 1.53 -6.63 22.03
C LYS A 55 0.83 -5.29 22.24
N ARG A 56 0.85 -4.73 23.46
CA ARG A 56 0.28 -3.41 23.77
C ARG A 56 1.00 -2.30 23.02
N GLU A 57 2.33 -2.31 23.00
CA GLU A 57 3.14 -1.33 22.27
C GLU A 57 2.85 -1.36 20.77
N ASN A 58 2.79 -2.55 20.18
CA ASN A 58 2.47 -2.72 18.77
C ASN A 58 1.03 -2.27 18.45
N GLN A 59 0.06 -2.60 19.31
CA GLN A 59 -1.32 -2.15 19.14
C GLN A 59 -1.43 -0.61 19.21
N ALA A 60 -0.73 0.03 20.14
CA ALA A 60 -0.69 1.49 20.24
C ALA A 60 -0.05 2.13 18.99
N PHE A 61 1.06 1.55 18.50
CA PHE A 61 1.71 2.00 17.27
C PHE A 61 0.80 1.89 16.04
N LEU A 62 0.13 0.75 15.88
CA LEU A 62 -0.80 0.54 14.76
C LEU A 62 -1.99 1.50 14.83
N SER A 63 -2.54 1.73 16.02
CA SER A 63 -3.63 2.68 16.22
C SER A 63 -3.22 4.11 15.85
N GLU A 64 -2.00 4.53 16.22
CA GLU A 64 -1.49 5.85 15.85
C GLU A 64 -1.28 5.97 14.34
N LYS A 65 -0.74 4.92 13.70
CA LYS A 65 -0.56 4.89 12.23
C LYS A 65 -1.89 4.93 11.49
N GLU A 66 -2.92 4.26 12.00
CA GLU A 66 -4.25 4.30 11.42
C GLU A 66 -4.87 5.70 11.53
N ARG A 67 -4.70 6.35 12.69
CA ARG A 67 -5.13 7.75 12.91
C ARG A 67 -4.44 8.71 11.96
N GLU A 68 -3.11 8.61 11.83
CA GLU A 68 -2.30 9.41 10.91
C GLU A 68 -2.77 9.22 9.45
N ALA A 69 -2.94 7.96 9.02
CA ALA A 69 -3.43 7.64 7.68
C ALA A 69 -4.85 8.14 7.43
N SER A 70 -5.73 8.12 8.44
CA SER A 70 -7.09 8.65 8.36
C SER A 70 -7.07 10.17 8.15
N ASN A 71 -6.26 10.89 8.92
CA ASN A 71 -6.10 12.34 8.78
C ASN A 71 -5.58 12.71 7.39
N GLN A 72 -4.54 12.03 6.91
CA GLN A 72 -4.00 12.26 5.56
C GLN A 72 -5.05 12.02 4.46
N ARG A 73 -5.91 10.99 4.60
CA ARG A 73 -7.01 10.75 3.65
C ARG A 73 -8.05 11.86 3.70
N TYR A 74 -8.35 12.40 4.88
CA TYR A 74 -9.26 13.53 5.03
C TYR A 74 -8.71 14.77 4.34
N ASP A 75 -7.45 15.12 4.62
CA ASP A 75 -6.78 16.29 4.04
C ASP A 75 -6.71 16.19 2.51
N LYS A 76 -6.27 15.04 1.99
CA LYS A 76 -6.22 14.80 0.54
C LYS A 76 -7.60 14.88 -0.13
N ARG A 77 -8.65 14.42 0.57
CA ARG A 77 -10.02 14.53 0.08
C ARG A 77 -10.46 15.99 0.04
N LYS A 78 -10.16 16.75 1.09
CA LYS A 78 -10.43 18.19 1.15
C LYS A 78 -9.70 18.92 0.01
N GLU A 79 -8.43 18.64 -0.20
CA GLU A 79 -7.67 19.20 -1.34
C GLU A 79 -8.29 18.85 -2.69
N LEU A 80 -8.80 17.63 -2.87
CA LEU A 80 -9.50 17.24 -4.10
C LEU A 80 -10.84 17.95 -4.29
N PHE A 81 -11.55 18.27 -3.20
CA PHE A 81 -12.76 19.09 -3.24
C PHE A 81 -12.46 20.58 -3.46
N ASP A 82 -11.39 21.08 -2.87
CA ASP A 82 -10.92 22.45 -3.08
C ASP A 82 -10.32 22.63 -4.50
N LYS A 83 -9.91 21.54 -5.15
CA LYS A 83 -9.50 21.53 -6.55
C LYS A 83 -10.71 21.77 -7.43
N ASP A 84 -10.79 22.99 -7.94
CA ASP A 84 -11.72 23.53 -8.94
C ASP A 84 -12.51 22.44 -9.69
N HIS A 85 -13.81 22.33 -9.38
CA HIS A 85 -14.76 21.38 -9.97
C HIS A 85 -15.10 21.66 -11.45
N GLY A 86 -14.31 22.52 -12.10
CA GLY A 86 -14.61 23.13 -13.38
C GLY A 86 -15.24 24.48 -13.15
N GLN A 87 -14.60 25.52 -13.67
CA GLN A 87 -15.18 26.85 -13.66
C GLN A 87 -16.52 26.84 -14.38
N LYS A 88 -17.48 27.62 -13.88
CA LYS A 88 -18.68 27.95 -14.67
C LYS A 88 -18.19 28.49 -16.00
N LYS A 89 -18.54 27.79 -17.08
CA LYS A 89 -18.23 28.21 -18.45
C LYS A 89 -18.59 29.69 -18.60
N HIS A 90 -17.66 30.47 -19.14
CA HIS A 90 -17.92 31.88 -19.40
C HIS A 90 -19.01 31.99 -20.46
N VAL A 91 -19.74 33.11 -20.51
CA VAL A 91 -20.80 33.30 -21.53
C VAL A 91 -20.21 33.09 -22.95
N ASP A 92 -18.97 33.51 -23.16
CA ASP A 92 -18.25 33.36 -24.42
C ASP A 92 -18.01 31.89 -24.82
N ASP A 93 -17.96 30.95 -23.86
CA ASP A 93 -17.83 29.51 -24.16
C ASP A 93 -19.11 28.93 -24.79
N TYR A 94 -20.22 29.65 -24.70
CA TYR A 94 -21.49 29.29 -25.32
C TYR A 94 -21.70 29.94 -26.68
N ILE A 95 -20.83 30.87 -27.10
CA ILE A 95 -20.93 31.53 -28.40
C ILE A 95 -20.11 30.72 -29.40
N LEU A 96 -20.74 30.32 -30.50
CA LEU A 96 -20.05 29.63 -31.58
C LEU A 96 -19.07 30.64 -32.24
N PRO A 97 -17.79 30.27 -32.48
CA PRO A 97 -16.86 31.14 -33.18
C PRO A 97 -17.39 31.56 -34.55
N GLU A 98 -17.15 32.80 -34.95
CA GLU A 98 -17.56 33.31 -36.26
C GLU A 98 -16.97 32.43 -37.38
N GLY A 99 -17.81 32.00 -38.33
CA GLY A 99 -17.42 31.10 -39.42
C GLY A 99 -17.42 29.60 -39.07
N ALA A 100 -17.78 29.22 -37.83
CA ALA A 100 -17.91 27.81 -37.44
C ALA A 100 -19.34 27.24 -37.62
N GLU A 101 -20.29 28.04 -38.10
CA GLU A 101 -21.69 27.63 -38.33
C GLU A 101 -21.78 26.45 -39.31
N ASP A 102 -21.04 26.53 -40.42
CA ASP A 102 -21.07 25.54 -41.51
C ASP A 102 -20.15 24.33 -41.28
N LEU A 103 -19.34 24.33 -40.21
CA LEU A 103 -18.47 23.20 -39.92
C LEU A 103 -19.29 21.98 -39.46
N PRO A 104 -19.03 20.78 -39.99
CA PRO A 104 -19.70 19.57 -39.53
C PRO A 104 -19.31 19.24 -38.09
N GLU A 105 -20.27 18.72 -37.31
CA GLU A 105 -19.99 18.13 -36.00
C GLU A 105 -19.05 16.93 -36.17
N GLY A 106 -18.12 16.74 -35.23
CA GLY A 106 -17.17 15.62 -35.28
C GLY A 106 -15.74 16.04 -35.59
N ILE A 107 -14.97 15.10 -36.17
CA ILE A 107 -13.60 15.32 -36.64
C ILE A 107 -13.60 15.47 -38.16
N SER A 108 -13.11 16.59 -38.66
CA SER A 108 -12.72 16.75 -40.05
C SER A 108 -11.20 16.67 -40.16
N GLU A 109 -10.67 15.86 -41.07
CA GLU A 109 -9.22 15.69 -41.30
C GLU A 109 -8.83 16.18 -42.70
N ASN A 110 -7.74 16.94 -42.77
CA ASN A 110 -7.08 17.32 -44.01
C ASN A 110 -5.58 17.00 -43.91
N SER A 111 -4.96 16.58 -45.00
CA SER A 111 -3.52 16.34 -45.04
C SER A 111 -2.88 16.94 -46.28
N TYR A 112 -1.74 17.59 -46.10
CA TYR A 112 -1.00 18.22 -47.19
C TYR A 112 0.50 18.19 -46.91
N GLN A 113 1.28 18.54 -47.93
CA GLN A 113 2.73 18.58 -47.86
C GLN A 113 3.23 20.02 -47.95
N LEU A 114 4.22 20.37 -47.13
CA LEU A 114 4.90 21.66 -47.12
C LEU A 114 6.38 21.49 -47.45
N ASN A 115 7.03 22.60 -47.82
CA ASN A 115 8.45 22.68 -48.11
C ASN A 115 8.89 21.63 -49.15
N GLU A 116 8.22 21.62 -50.31
CA GLU A 116 8.52 20.70 -51.43
C GLU A 116 8.43 19.22 -51.04
N GLY A 117 7.52 18.85 -50.13
CA GLY A 117 7.34 17.47 -49.70
C GLY A 117 8.18 17.05 -48.49
N ARG A 118 8.99 17.95 -47.92
CA ARG A 118 9.86 17.63 -46.75
C ARG A 118 9.08 17.53 -45.44
N MET A 119 7.90 18.13 -45.38
CA MET A 119 7.05 18.14 -44.20
C MET A 119 5.64 17.70 -44.58
N THR A 120 5.09 16.72 -43.87
CA THR A 120 3.68 16.33 -43.99
C THR A 120 2.91 16.91 -42.82
N VAL A 121 1.83 17.62 -43.12
CA VAL A 121 0.96 18.22 -42.13
C VAL A 121 -0.39 17.53 -42.19
N ILE A 122 -0.87 17.06 -41.04
CA ILE A 122 -2.23 16.54 -40.86
C ILE A 122 -2.95 17.53 -39.94
N GLU A 123 -3.98 18.16 -40.46
CA GLU A 123 -4.85 19.07 -39.71
C GLU A 123 -6.14 18.35 -39.36
N ARG A 124 -6.59 18.53 -38.12
CA ARG A 124 -7.88 18.04 -37.65
C ARG A 124 -8.67 19.18 -37.03
N THR A 125 -9.88 19.38 -37.49
CA THR A 125 -10.83 20.29 -36.86
C THR A 125 -11.84 19.46 -36.07
N VAL A 126 -11.91 19.71 -34.77
CA VAL A 126 -12.80 19.04 -33.83
C VAL A 126 -13.89 20.01 -33.43
N LYS A 127 -15.14 19.73 -33.83
CA LYS A 127 -16.32 20.49 -33.43
C LYS A 127 -17.18 19.64 -32.48
N ILE A 128 -17.39 20.17 -31.27
CA ILE A 128 -18.26 19.59 -30.25
C ILE A 128 -19.20 20.70 -29.75
N GLY A 129 -20.43 20.69 -30.22
CA GLY A 129 -21.40 21.76 -29.99
C GLY A 129 -20.85 23.12 -30.43
N ASN A 130 -20.75 24.07 -29.50
CA ASN A 130 -20.25 25.42 -29.79
C ASN A 130 -18.72 25.55 -29.71
N ARG A 131 -18.01 24.46 -29.43
CA ARG A 131 -16.55 24.47 -29.32
C ARG A 131 -15.91 23.94 -30.60
N VAL A 132 -15.09 24.77 -31.22
CA VAL A 132 -14.21 24.37 -32.33
C VAL A 132 -12.76 24.42 -31.90
N GLN A 133 -12.02 23.36 -32.18
CA GLN A 133 -10.58 23.27 -31.91
C GLN A 133 -9.84 22.80 -33.14
N HIS A 134 -8.73 23.47 -33.44
CA HIS A 134 -7.86 23.13 -34.55
C HIS A 134 -6.62 22.43 -34.03
N TYR A 135 -6.35 21.26 -34.59
CA TYR A 135 -5.20 20.44 -34.27
C TYR A 135 -4.31 20.32 -35.50
N ARG A 136 -3.00 20.34 -35.29
CA ARG A 136 -2.02 20.11 -36.35
C ARG A 136 -0.95 19.12 -35.91
N LYS A 137 -0.75 18.05 -36.69
CA LYS A 137 0.37 17.12 -36.57
C LYS A 137 1.34 17.39 -37.70
N VAL A 138 2.54 17.83 -37.37
CA VAL A 138 3.61 18.14 -38.33
C VAL A 138 4.65 17.03 -38.27
N ILE A 139 4.78 16.28 -39.35
CA ILE A 139 5.76 15.22 -39.52
C ILE A 139 6.88 15.78 -40.39
N SER A 140 8.09 15.80 -39.85
CA SER A 140 9.30 16.27 -40.53
C SER A 140 10.42 15.25 -40.37
N LYS A 141 11.54 15.46 -41.06
CA LYS A 141 12.74 14.63 -40.89
C LYS A 141 13.28 14.65 -39.44
N THR A 142 13.14 15.78 -38.73
CA THR A 142 13.69 15.96 -37.38
C THR A 142 12.79 15.44 -36.28
N GLY A 143 11.51 15.20 -36.58
CA GLY A 143 10.55 14.71 -35.59
C GLY A 143 9.10 14.97 -35.97
N THR A 144 8.21 14.49 -35.11
CA THR A 144 6.77 14.72 -35.18
C THR A 144 6.35 15.67 -34.06
N TYR A 145 5.61 16.72 -34.43
CA TYR A 145 5.16 17.76 -33.51
C TYR A 145 3.64 17.86 -33.55
N TYR A 146 3.02 18.14 -32.40
CA TYR A 146 1.58 18.21 -32.25
C TYR A 146 1.19 19.57 -31.69
N PHE A 147 0.15 20.17 -32.26
CA PHE A 147 -0.36 21.48 -31.87
C PHE A 147 -1.87 21.46 -31.69
N LYS A 148 -2.36 22.29 -30.77
CA LYS A 148 -3.77 22.61 -30.53
C LYS A 148 -3.90 24.12 -30.43
N ASN A 149 -4.67 24.74 -31.32
CA ASN A 149 -4.83 26.20 -31.42
C ASN A 149 -3.46 26.92 -31.32
N ASP A 150 -2.52 26.49 -32.16
CA ASP A 150 -1.12 26.96 -32.23
C ASP A 150 -0.24 26.76 -30.98
N ARG A 151 -0.72 26.04 -29.96
CA ARG A 151 0.08 25.65 -28.80
C ARG A 151 0.57 24.22 -28.92
N SER A 152 1.85 23.98 -28.61
CA SER A 152 2.41 22.63 -28.60
C SER A 152 1.74 21.75 -27.55
N ILE A 153 1.42 20.52 -27.94
CA ILE A 153 0.81 19.49 -27.08
C ILE A 153 1.57 18.17 -27.22
N THR A 154 1.24 17.21 -26.37
CA THR A 154 1.79 15.85 -26.45
C THR A 154 1.01 15.00 -27.46
N GLU A 155 1.63 13.92 -27.95
CA GLU A 155 0.96 12.92 -28.78
C GLU A 155 -0.27 12.32 -28.08
N GLN A 156 -0.19 12.13 -26.76
CA GLN A 156 -1.30 11.58 -25.97
C GLN A 156 -2.54 12.49 -26.05
N ILE A 157 -2.35 13.81 -25.90
CA ILE A 157 -3.43 14.79 -26.04
C ILE A 157 -4.03 14.70 -27.46
N TRP A 158 -3.18 14.70 -28.49
CA TRP A 158 -3.63 14.54 -29.88
C TRP A 158 -4.51 13.31 -30.06
N LYS A 159 -4.06 12.12 -29.61
CA LYS A 159 -4.83 10.88 -29.75
C LYS A 159 -6.15 10.97 -28.99
N SER A 160 -6.11 11.39 -27.73
CA SER A 160 -7.30 11.44 -26.87
C SER A 160 -8.37 12.39 -27.38
N GLU A 161 -7.98 13.56 -27.90
CA GLU A 161 -8.92 14.61 -28.28
C GLU A 161 -9.32 14.56 -29.76
N THR A 162 -8.64 13.77 -30.61
CA THR A 162 -8.88 13.73 -32.06
C THR A 162 -9.12 12.34 -32.67
N GLN A 163 -9.18 11.28 -31.86
CA GLN A 163 -9.51 9.92 -32.34
C GLN A 163 -10.82 9.36 -31.78
N ASN A 164 -11.26 9.84 -30.62
CA ASN A 164 -12.50 9.39 -29.98
C ASN A 164 -13.36 10.63 -29.67
N ILE A 165 -14.22 11.02 -30.59
CA ILE A 165 -15.44 11.74 -30.20
C ILE A 165 -16.42 10.61 -29.91
N GLY A 166 -16.71 10.36 -28.63
CA GLY A 166 -17.61 9.27 -28.25
C GLY A 166 -18.97 9.40 -28.95
N ASP A 167 -19.50 8.25 -29.39
CA ASP A 167 -20.93 8.07 -29.69
C ASP A 167 -21.80 8.40 -28.46
#